data_AF-A0A2X4TR14-F1
#
_entry.id   AF-A0A2X4TR14-F1
#
_cell.length_a   1.000
_cell.length_b   1.000
_cell.length_c   1.000
_cell.angle_alpha   90.00
_cell.angle_beta   90.00
_cell.angle_gamma   90.00
#
_symmetry.space_group_name_H-M   'P 1'
#
loop_
_entity.id
_entity.type
_entity.pdbx_description
1 polymer ?
#
loop_
_entity_poly.entity_id
_entity_poly.type
_entity_poly.pdbx_seq_one_letter_code
_entity_poly.pdbx_strand_id
1 'polypeptide(L)'
;MKASRFDDRAAELETIAFLQQWVPAGKSPICGNSVGQDRRFLFRYMPELEAYFHYRYLDVSTLKELARRWKPQILSGFKKQGTHQAMDDIRESVAELAYYREHFIQL
;
A
#
# COMPACT_ATOMS: atom_id res chain seq x y z
N MET A 1 5.41 20.42 -18.09
CA MET A 1 3.94 20.39 -18.20
C MET A 1 3.44 19.18 -17.42
N LYS A 2 2.43 19.32 -16.55
CA LYS A 2 1.74 18.15 -15.99
C LYS A 2 0.97 17.48 -17.14
N ALA A 3 1.29 16.22 -17.45
CA ALA A 3 0.61 15.46 -18.50
C ALA A 3 -0.78 14.93 -18.06
N SER A 4 -1.06 14.98 -16.74
CA SER A 4 -2.34 14.57 -16.16
C SER A 4 -3.45 15.57 -16.48
N ARG A 5 -4.61 15.05 -16.87
CA ARG A 5 -5.86 15.81 -16.98
C ARG A 5 -6.59 16.00 -15.64
N PHE A 6 -6.10 15.35 -14.60
CA PHE A 6 -6.65 15.41 -13.25
C PHE A 6 -5.78 16.28 -12.35
N ASP A 7 -6.43 17.13 -11.57
CA ASP A 7 -5.83 17.74 -10.37
C ASP A 7 -6.01 16.82 -9.15
N ASP A 8 -5.44 17.22 -8.02
CA ASP A 8 -5.42 16.40 -6.81
C ASP A 8 -6.85 16.14 -6.29
N ARG A 9 -7.76 17.12 -6.39
CA ARG A 9 -9.14 17.00 -5.91
C ARG A 9 -9.99 16.08 -6.78
N ALA A 10 -9.87 16.20 -8.11
CA ALA A 10 -10.57 15.32 -9.03
C ALA A 10 -10.11 13.86 -8.85
N ALA A 11 -8.80 13.63 -8.70
CA ALA A 11 -8.25 12.30 -8.44
C ALA A 11 -8.70 11.74 -7.08
N GLU A 12 -8.75 12.57 -6.04
CA GLU A 12 -9.23 12.21 -4.71
C GLU A 12 -10.68 11.70 -4.75
N LEU A 13 -11.59 12.48 -5.35
CA LEU A 13 -13.01 12.17 -5.41
C LEU A 13 -13.31 10.88 -6.19
N GLU A 14 -12.68 10.71 -7.35
CA GLU A 14 -12.81 9.49 -8.17
C GLU A 14 -12.30 8.26 -7.40
N THR A 15 -11.20 8.42 -6.65
CA THR A 15 -10.64 7.34 -5.83
C THR A 15 -11.61 6.96 -4.70
N ILE A 16 -12.17 7.93 -3.98
CA ILE A 16 -13.16 7.67 -2.92
C ILE A 16 -14.40 6.98 -3.49
N ALA A 17 -14.92 7.47 -4.63
CA ALA A 17 -16.10 6.89 -5.28
C ALA A 17 -15.88 5.44 -5.72
N PHE A 18 -14.66 5.11 -6.18
CA PHE A 18 -14.27 3.73 -6.42
C PHE A 18 -14.27 2.92 -5.12
N LEU A 19 -13.58 3.39 -4.07
CA LEU A 19 -13.42 2.65 -2.81
C LEU A 19 -14.75 2.37 -2.09
N GLN A 20 -15.69 3.30 -2.15
CA GLN A 20 -17.02 3.19 -1.53
C GLN A 20 -17.85 2.00 -2.04
N GLN A 21 -17.57 1.52 -3.25
CA GLN A 21 -18.24 0.34 -3.81
C GLN A 21 -17.77 -0.97 -3.17
N TRP A 22 -16.61 -0.98 -2.50
CA TRP A 22 -15.94 -2.19 -2.03
C TRP A 22 -15.78 -2.27 -0.52
N VAL A 23 -15.49 -1.14 0.15
CA VAL A 23 -15.13 -1.13 1.57
C VAL A 23 -15.78 0.08 2.25
N PRO A 24 -16.44 -0.07 3.41
CA PRO A 24 -16.97 1.08 4.16
C PRO A 24 -15.86 1.99 4.70
N ALA A 25 -16.16 3.29 4.83
CA ALA A 25 -15.24 4.28 5.40
C ALA A 25 -14.77 3.88 6.81
N GLY A 26 -13.50 4.15 7.12
CA GLY A 26 -12.87 3.92 8.42
C GLY A 26 -12.64 2.45 8.78
N LYS A 27 -12.82 1.50 7.84
CA LYS A 27 -12.66 0.07 8.11
C LYS A 27 -11.29 -0.48 7.74
N SER A 28 -10.82 -0.24 6.50
CA SER A 28 -9.52 -0.74 6.07
C SER A 28 -8.39 0.15 6.57
N PRO A 29 -7.29 -0.38 7.13
CA PRO A 29 -6.05 0.39 7.23
C PRO A 29 -5.53 0.73 5.82
N ILE A 30 -4.62 1.70 5.73
CA ILE A 30 -3.86 1.90 4.49
C ILE A 30 -2.83 0.78 4.35
N CYS A 31 -2.73 0.20 3.16
CA CYS A 31 -1.94 -1.00 2.89
C CYS A 31 -0.90 -0.73 1.79
N GLY A 32 0.31 -1.26 1.93
CA GLY A 32 1.35 -1.14 0.91
C GLY A 32 2.74 -1.38 1.48
N ASN A 33 3.78 -1.06 0.70
CA ASN A 33 5.17 -1.04 1.16
C ASN A 33 5.59 0.37 1.52
N SER A 34 6.14 0.57 2.73
CA SER A 34 6.58 1.88 3.20
C SER A 34 5.46 2.93 3.13
N VAL A 35 4.22 2.47 3.29
CA VAL A 35 2.98 3.19 2.98
C VAL A 35 2.76 4.42 3.88
N GLY A 36 3.50 4.52 4.98
CA GLY A 36 3.57 5.73 5.79
C GLY A 36 4.04 6.95 4.99
N GLN A 37 4.92 6.77 4.00
CA GLN A 37 5.36 7.86 3.15
C GLN A 37 4.23 8.35 2.23
N ASP A 38 3.50 7.45 1.60
CA ASP A 38 2.34 7.76 0.77
C ASP A 38 1.25 8.46 1.58
N ARG A 39 0.96 7.96 2.79
CA ARG A 39 -0.06 8.54 3.67
C ARG A 39 0.25 10.01 4.02
N ARG A 40 1.52 10.39 4.18
CA ARG A 40 1.91 11.80 4.41
C ARG A 40 1.52 12.71 3.24
N PHE A 41 1.57 12.21 2.01
CA PHE A 41 1.08 12.96 0.85
C PHE A 41 -0.43 13.06 0.86
N LEU A 42 -1.14 11.98 1.19
CA LEU A 42 -2.60 12.02 1.31
C LEU A 42 -3.04 13.04 2.37
N PHE A 43 -2.42 13.07 3.55
CA PHE A 43 -2.71 14.07 4.58
C PHE A 43 -2.63 15.53 4.08
N ARG A 44 -1.73 15.82 3.14
CA ARG A 44 -1.49 17.18 2.64
C ARG A 44 -2.34 17.53 1.42
N TYR A 45 -2.50 16.58 0.49
CA TYR A 45 -3.05 16.85 -0.84
C TYR A 45 -4.41 16.19 -1.07
N MET A 46 -4.75 15.15 -0.30
CA MET A 46 -6.00 14.39 -0.42
C MET A 46 -6.53 13.99 0.99
N PRO A 47 -6.89 14.97 1.85
CA PRO A 47 -7.23 14.73 3.24
C PRO A 47 -8.55 13.95 3.43
N GLU A 48 -9.51 14.04 2.49
CA GLU A 48 -10.76 13.29 2.55
C GLU A 48 -10.51 11.81 2.24
N LEU A 49 -9.62 11.53 1.29
CA LEU A 49 -9.18 10.15 1.00
C LEU A 49 -8.36 9.58 2.16
N GLU A 50 -7.50 10.37 2.80
CA GLU A 50 -6.77 9.91 3.99
C GLU A 50 -7.74 9.52 5.12
N ALA A 51 -8.73 10.37 5.40
CA ALA A 51 -9.74 10.14 6.43
C ALA A 51 -10.66 8.95 6.12
N TYR A 52 -10.72 8.51 4.86
CA TYR A 52 -11.46 7.31 4.46
C TYR A 52 -10.85 6.02 5.06
N PHE A 53 -9.53 6.00 5.27
CA PHE A 53 -8.84 4.84 5.84
C PHE A 53 -8.94 4.82 7.38
N HIS A 54 -8.87 3.63 7.95
CA HIS A 54 -8.65 3.46 9.38
C HIS A 54 -7.27 4.01 9.80
N TYR A 55 -7.11 4.40 11.06
CA TYR A 55 -5.87 5.02 11.57
C TYR A 55 -4.64 4.11 11.53
N ARG A 56 -4.84 2.79 11.46
CA ARG A 56 -3.75 1.79 11.43
C ARG A 56 -3.07 1.73 10.06
N TYR A 57 -1.88 1.15 10.07
CA TYR A 57 -1.07 0.87 8.88
C TYR A 57 -0.90 -0.64 8.74
N LEU A 58 -1.01 -1.14 7.51
CA LEU A 58 -0.58 -2.49 7.15
C LEU A 58 0.59 -2.35 6.17
N ASP A 59 1.79 -2.25 6.75
CA ASP A 59 3.03 -2.03 6.00
C ASP A 59 3.78 -3.34 5.77
N VAL A 60 3.82 -3.80 4.53
CA VAL A 60 4.49 -5.04 4.13
C VAL A 60 6.01 -4.95 4.33
N SER A 61 6.59 -3.75 4.24
CA SER A 61 8.01 -3.53 4.52
C SER A 61 8.37 -3.84 5.97
N THR A 62 7.41 -3.78 6.91
CA THR A 62 7.63 -4.25 8.29
C THR A 62 7.96 -5.73 8.31
N LEU A 63 7.20 -6.58 7.61
CA LEU A 63 7.49 -8.03 7.54
C LEU A 63 8.82 -8.30 6.85
N LYS A 64 9.15 -7.57 5.78
CA LYS A 64 10.45 -7.66 5.12
C LYS A 64 11.60 -7.37 6.08
N GLU A 65 11.49 -6.32 6.87
CA GLU A 65 12.51 -5.93 7.83
C GLU A 65 12.65 -6.92 9.00
N LEU A 66 11.54 -7.51 9.45
CA LEU A 66 11.56 -8.59 10.44
C LEU A 66 12.17 -9.88 9.86
N ALA A 67 11.75 -10.28 8.66
CA ALA A 67 12.31 -11.44 7.95
C ALA A 67 13.82 -11.28 7.74
N ARG A 68 14.30 -10.07 7.38
CA ARG A 68 15.74 -9.77 7.25
C ARG A 68 16.55 -10.05 8.51
N ARG A 69 15.95 -9.87 9.69
CA ARG A 69 16.64 -10.02 10.99
C ARG A 69 16.44 -11.41 11.60
N TRP A 70 15.27 -11.99 11.42
CA TRP A 70 14.88 -13.21 12.12
C TRP A 70 14.90 -14.46 11.23
N LYS A 71 14.76 -14.31 9.92
CA LYS A 71 14.72 -15.42 8.97
C LYS A 71 15.26 -15.02 7.58
N PRO A 72 16.51 -14.53 7.47
CA PRO A 72 17.03 -13.91 6.24
C PRO A 72 16.99 -14.83 5.01
N GLN A 73 16.99 -16.15 5.20
CA GLN A 73 16.94 -17.16 4.14
C GLN A 73 15.69 -17.08 3.24
N ILE A 74 14.58 -16.50 3.71
CA ILE A 74 13.37 -16.37 2.87
C ILE A 74 13.42 -15.15 1.94
N LEU A 75 14.34 -14.20 2.15
CA LEU A 75 14.38 -12.98 1.35
C LEU A 75 14.77 -13.23 -0.12
N SER A 76 15.54 -14.29 -0.40
CA SER A 76 15.92 -14.64 -1.77
C SER A 76 14.77 -15.24 -2.58
N GLY A 77 13.70 -15.69 -1.92
CA GLY A 77 12.54 -16.31 -2.55
C GLY A 77 11.55 -15.33 -3.17
N PHE A 78 11.66 -14.03 -2.87
CA PHE A 78 10.80 -13.00 -3.44
C PHE A 78 11.64 -11.89 -4.09
N LYS A 79 11.43 -11.64 -5.39
CA LYS A 79 12.10 -10.57 -6.15
C LYS A 79 11.06 -9.65 -6.77
N LYS A 80 11.21 -8.35 -6.52
CA LYS A 80 10.44 -7.29 -7.18
C LYS A 80 10.99 -7.00 -8.56
N GLN A 81 10.11 -6.74 -9.52
CA GLN A 81 10.48 -6.32 -10.87
C GLN A 81 10.87 -4.84 -10.90
N GLY A 82 10.25 -4.01 -10.05
CA GLY A 82 10.65 -2.60 -9.88
C GLY A 82 10.36 -1.74 -11.11
N THR A 83 9.20 -1.93 -11.75
CA THR A 83 8.79 -1.19 -12.95
C THR A 83 8.41 0.27 -12.66
N HIS A 84 8.28 0.65 -11.38
CA HIS A 84 7.89 1.98 -10.91
C HIS A 84 6.54 2.46 -11.47
N GLN A 85 5.65 1.52 -11.82
CA GLN A 85 4.27 1.80 -12.18
C GLN A 85 3.39 1.50 -10.98
N ALA A 86 2.54 2.46 -10.60
CA ALA A 86 1.75 2.37 -9.36
C ALA A 86 0.92 1.08 -9.25
N MET A 87 0.28 0.64 -10.34
CA MET A 87 -0.53 -0.58 -10.34
C MET A 87 0.31 -1.85 -10.19
N ASP A 88 1.49 -1.89 -10.81
CA ASP A 88 2.41 -3.01 -10.68
C ASP A 88 2.98 -3.07 -9.27
N ASP A 89 3.41 -1.93 -8.71
CA ASP A 89 3.93 -1.82 -7.35
C ASP A 89 2.89 -2.28 -6.30
N ILE A 90 1.59 -1.97 -6.49
CA ILE A 90 0.50 -2.47 -5.62
C ILE A 90 0.37 -3.99 -5.74
N ARG A 91 0.34 -4.53 -6.96
CA ARG A 91 0.24 -5.99 -7.18
C ARG A 91 1.44 -6.73 -6.60
N GLU A 92 2.64 -6.17 -6.74
CA GLU A 92 3.85 -6.69 -6.11
C GLU A 92 3.77 -6.66 -4.58
N SER A 93 3.23 -5.58 -3.99
CA SER A 93 3.05 -5.48 -2.54
C SER A 93 2.10 -6.56 -2.01
N VAL A 94 1.02 -6.85 -2.73
CA VAL A 94 0.08 -7.93 -2.40
C VAL A 94 0.75 -9.30 -2.52
N ALA A 95 1.51 -9.53 -3.59
CA ALA A 95 2.26 -10.78 -3.79
C ALA A 95 3.34 -10.98 -2.71
N GLU A 96 4.03 -9.91 -2.30
CA GLU A 96 5.02 -9.93 -1.23
C GLU A 96 4.39 -10.33 0.11
N LEU A 97 3.22 -9.75 0.44
CA LEU A 97 2.50 -10.11 1.65
C LEU A 97 2.01 -11.57 1.63
N ALA A 98 1.53 -12.05 0.48
CA ALA A 98 1.14 -13.44 0.31
C ALA A 98 2.33 -14.39 0.53
N TYR A 99 3.51 -14.04 0.02
CA TYR A 99 4.76 -14.78 0.25
C TYR A 99 5.13 -14.85 1.74
N TYR A 100 5.10 -13.72 2.47
CA TYR A 100 5.39 -13.73 3.90
C TYR A 100 4.33 -14.49 4.71
N ARG A 101 3.05 -14.46 4.28
CA ARG A 101 2.00 -15.25 4.91
C ARG A 101 2.30 -16.75 4.84
N GLU A 102 2.84 -17.25 3.73
CA GLU A 102 3.17 -18.67 3.55
C GLU A 102 4.48 -19.08 4.24
N HIS A 103 5.51 -18.23 4.18
CA HIS A 103 6.87 -18.63 4.57
C HIS A 103 7.37 -18.04 5.90
N PHE A 104 6.68 -17.03 6.46
CA PHE A 104 7.12 -16.32 7.66
C PHE A 104 6.11 -16.35 8.81
N ILE A 105 4.81 -16.35 8.52
CA ILE A 105 3.75 -16.34 9.54
C ILE A 105 3.26 -17.78 9.78
N GLN A 106 3.11 -18.17 11.04
CA GLN A 106 2.43 -19.41 11.44
C GLN A 106 0.97 -19.07 11.76
N LEU A 107 0.04 -19.60 10.96
CA LEU A 107 -1.41 -19.39 11.09
C LEU A 107 -2.09 -20.57 11.79
#